data_AF-A0A3D4TEL1-F1
#
_entry.id   AF-A0A3D4TEL1-F1
#
_cell.length_a   1.000
_cell.length_b   1.000
_cell.length_c   1.000
_cell.angle_alpha   90.00
_cell.angle_beta   90.00
_cell.angle_gamma   90.00
#
_symmetry.space_group_name_H-M   'P 1'
#
loop_
_entity.id
_entity.type
_entity.pdbx_description
1 polymer ?
#
loop_
_entity_poly.entity_id
_entity_poly.type
_entity_poly.pdbx_seq_one_letter_code
_entity_poly.pdbx_strand_id
1 'polypeptide(L)'
;DTAIVQTGFYAGNQIAALSENDFVYASFQDLVAQIMDSELVFCPDSLQAHLCQLLGKPHYILHPKGLSEAFFTPHVMHFKKYKVFGSSYLNQ
;
A
#
# COMPACT_ATOMS: atom_id res chain seq x y z
N ASP A 1 -15.49 -1.01 -18.03
CA ASP A 1 -14.76 -1.54 -16.87
C ASP A 1 -14.22 -0.39 -16.04
N THR A 2 -14.81 -0.14 -14.88
CA THR A 2 -14.41 0.94 -13.97
C THR A 2 -13.71 0.30 -12.78
N ALA A 3 -12.44 0.66 -12.54
CA ALA A 3 -11.74 0.21 -11.34
C ALA A 3 -12.33 0.89 -10.10
N ILE A 4 -12.66 0.10 -9.08
CA ILE A 4 -13.00 0.62 -7.76
C ILE A 4 -11.68 0.81 -7.00
N VAL A 5 -11.43 2.02 -6.52
CA VAL A 5 -10.22 2.36 -5.78
C VAL A 5 -10.64 2.78 -4.38
N GLN A 6 -10.10 2.10 -3.36
CA GLN A 6 -10.37 2.40 -1.96
C GLN A 6 -9.07 2.68 -1.22
N THR A 7 -9.11 3.59 -0.25
CA THR A 7 -7.95 3.91 0.61
C THR A 7 -8.20 3.44 2.03
N GLY A 8 -7.29 2.61 2.55
CA GLY A 8 -7.39 2.05 3.89
C GLY A 8 -6.54 2.80 4.91
N PHE A 9 -7.13 3.16 6.04
CA PHE A 9 -6.44 3.78 7.17
C PHE A 9 -6.49 2.91 8.43
N TYR A 10 -5.37 2.80 9.15
CA TYR A 10 -5.38 2.14 10.45
C TYR A 10 -6.09 3.02 11.48
N ALA A 11 -7.01 2.44 12.26
CA ALA A 11 -7.85 3.15 13.23
C ALA A 11 -7.06 3.93 14.29
N GLY A 12 -5.80 3.55 14.55
CA GLY A 12 -4.91 4.29 15.46
C GLY A 12 -4.46 5.66 14.92
N ASN A 13 -4.68 5.94 13.63
CA ASN A 13 -4.40 7.23 13.04
C ASN A 13 -5.59 8.18 13.30
N GLN A 14 -5.33 9.40 13.76
CA GLN A 14 -6.36 10.43 13.93
C GLN A 14 -6.81 10.95 12.55
N ILE A 15 -7.73 10.23 11.90
CA ILE A 15 -8.31 10.60 10.61
C ILE A 15 -9.42 11.64 10.85
N ALA A 16 -9.23 12.87 10.37
CA ALA A 16 -10.16 13.97 10.61
C ALA A 16 -11.46 13.87 9.78
N ALA A 17 -11.40 13.31 8.58
CA ALA A 17 -12.55 13.06 7.71
C ALA A 17 -12.22 11.94 6.71
N LEU A 18 -13.19 11.07 6.44
CA LEU A 18 -13.11 10.02 5.42
C LEU A 18 -13.85 10.46 4.16
N SER A 19 -13.30 10.13 2.99
CA SER A 19 -14.02 10.23 1.72
C SER A 19 -14.90 9.00 1.48
N GLU A 20 -15.75 9.06 0.45
CA GLU A 20 -16.72 7.99 0.12
C GLU A 20 -16.07 6.62 -0.11
N ASN A 21 -14.84 6.58 -0.62
CA ASN A 21 -14.12 5.34 -0.93
C ASN A 21 -13.06 4.97 0.11
N ASP A 22 -13.01 5.67 1.25
CA ASP A 22 -12.08 5.35 2.31
C ASP A 22 -12.67 4.35 3.30
N PHE A 23 -11.82 3.50 3.86
CA PHE A 23 -12.20 2.60 4.94
C PHE A 23 -11.19 2.64 6.08
N VAL A 24 -11.64 2.22 7.26
CA VAL A 24 -10.81 2.12 8.45
C VAL A 24 -10.73 0.66 8.87
N TYR A 25 -9.52 0.19 9.17
CA TYR A 25 -9.28 -1.13 9.75
C TYR A 25 -8.67 -0.99 11.14
N ALA A 26 -9.08 -1.85 12.07
CA ALA A 26 -8.66 -1.74 13.48
C ALA A 26 -7.82 -2.93 13.95
N SER A 27 -7.76 -4.01 13.16
CA SER A 27 -7.04 -5.23 13.52
C SER A 27 -6.19 -5.77 12.37
N PHE A 28 -5.30 -6.70 12.72
CA PHE A 28 -4.52 -7.46 11.74
C PHE A 28 -5.44 -8.28 10.82
N GLN A 29 -6.50 -8.87 11.38
CA GLN A 29 -7.48 -9.67 10.65
C GLN A 29 -8.22 -8.81 9.62
N ASP A 30 -8.63 -7.60 9.99
CA ASP A 30 -9.27 -6.66 9.06
C ASP A 30 -8.32 -6.31 7.91
N LEU A 31 -7.05 -6.00 8.20
CA LEU A 31 -6.06 -5.70 7.18
C LEU A 31 -5.89 -6.88 6.20
N VAL A 32 -5.78 -8.11 6.73
CA VAL A 32 -5.67 -9.31 5.89
C VAL A 32 -6.92 -9.51 5.03
N ALA A 33 -8.11 -9.32 5.58
CA ALA A 33 -9.36 -9.42 4.82
C ALA A 33 -9.37 -8.41 3.66
N GLN A 34 -8.99 -7.16 3.92
CA GLN A 34 -8.92 -6.13 2.88
C GLN A 34 -7.90 -6.45 1.79
N ILE A 35 -6.73 -6.99 2.15
CA ILE A 35 -5.73 -7.47 1.18
C ILE A 35 -6.28 -8.65 0.35
N MET A 36 -7.03 -9.55 0.98
CA MET A 36 -7.61 -10.72 0.32
C MET A 36 -8.74 -10.36 -0.66
N ASP A 37 -9.54 -9.35 -0.34
CA ASP A 37 -10.62 -8.86 -1.21
C ASP A 37 -10.09 -7.98 -2.35
N SER A 38 -8.88 -7.44 -2.22
CA SER A 38 -8.24 -6.62 -3.25
C SER A 38 -7.64 -7.46 -4.38
N GLU A 39 -7.80 -6.97 -5.62
CA GLU A 39 -7.12 -7.51 -6.82
C GLU A 39 -5.68 -6.97 -6.96
N LEU A 40 -5.43 -5.75 -6.48
CA LEU A 40 -4.14 -5.07 -6.52
C LEU A 40 -4.00 -4.14 -5.31
N VAL A 41 -2.82 -4.16 -4.67
CA VAL A 41 -2.54 -3.32 -3.49
C VAL A 41 -1.40 -2.34 -3.75
N PHE A 42 -1.60 -1.06 -3.45
CA PHE A 42 -0.53 -0.06 -3.36
C PHE A 42 -0.25 0.22 -1.89
N CYS A 43 1.01 0.12 -1.47
CA CYS A 43 1.37 0.23 -0.06
C CYS A 43 2.79 0.80 0.14
N PRO A 44 3.11 1.34 1.33
CA PRO A 44 4.48 1.67 1.69
C PRO A 44 5.30 0.41 1.95
N ASP A 45 6.63 0.53 1.95
CA ASP A 45 7.58 -0.54 2.30
C ASP A 45 7.45 -0.92 3.80
N SER A 46 6.48 -1.78 4.11
CA SER A 46 5.98 -2.05 5.46
C SER A 46 5.14 -3.34 5.51
N LEU A 47 4.47 -3.61 6.65
CA LEU A 47 3.70 -4.84 6.91
C LEU A 47 2.79 -5.27 5.76
N GLN A 48 2.06 -4.33 5.16
CA GLN A 48 1.12 -4.57 4.07
C GLN A 48 1.82 -5.20 2.85
N ALA A 49 3.02 -4.72 2.50
CA ALA A 49 3.79 -5.24 1.38
C ALA A 49 4.21 -6.70 1.63
N HIS A 50 4.72 -6.99 2.83
CA HIS A 50 5.13 -8.35 3.20
C HIS A 50 3.95 -9.33 3.30
N LEU A 51 2.79 -8.86 3.77
CA LEU A 51 1.56 -9.65 3.73
C LEU A 51 1.12 -9.96 2.30
N CYS A 52 1.19 -8.98 1.39
CA CYS A 52 0.89 -9.23 -0.01
C CYS A 52 1.85 -10.25 -0.63
N GLN A 53 3.15 -10.16 -0.33
CA GLN A 53 4.15 -11.16 -0.73
C GLN A 53 3.81 -12.56 -0.18
N LEU A 54 3.46 -12.67 1.09
CA LEU A 54 3.12 -13.93 1.74
C LEU A 54 1.85 -14.56 1.13
N LEU A 55 0.84 -13.74 0.85
CA LEU A 55 -0.46 -14.17 0.33
C LEU A 55 -0.49 -14.30 -1.20
N GLY A 56 0.63 -14.04 -1.88
CA GLY A 56 0.71 -14.09 -3.34
C GLY A 56 -0.11 -12.99 -4.05
N LYS A 57 -0.43 -11.90 -3.36
CA LYS A 57 -1.23 -10.80 -3.91
C LYS A 57 -0.37 -9.85 -4.76
N PRO A 58 -0.83 -9.46 -5.96
CA PRO A 58 -0.18 -8.40 -6.73
C PRO A 58 -0.11 -7.11 -5.92
N HIS A 59 1.08 -6.54 -5.78
CA HIS A 59 1.27 -5.29 -5.04
C HIS A 59 2.36 -4.40 -5.65
N TYR A 60 2.26 -3.11 -5.35
CA TYR A 60 3.26 -2.10 -5.65
C TYR A 60 3.71 -1.40 -4.37
N ILE A 61 5.02 -1.18 -4.24
CA ILE A 61 5.58 -0.35 -3.18
C ILE A 61 5.71 1.11 -3.66
N LEU A 62 5.10 2.03 -2.91
CA LEU A 62 5.34 3.47 -3.05
C LEU A 62 6.39 3.88 -2.03
N HIS A 63 7.59 4.24 -2.50
CA HIS A 63 8.76 4.45 -1.65
C HIS A 63 9.25 5.90 -1.69
N PRO A 64 9.52 6.55 -0.56
CA PRO A 64 10.13 7.88 -0.58
C PRO A 64 11.61 7.80 -1.02
N LYS A 65 12.05 8.81 -1.79
CA LYS A 65 13.41 8.93 -2.29
C LYS A 65 14.42 9.03 -1.14
N GLY A 66 15.50 8.27 -1.23
CA GLY A 66 16.61 8.33 -0.28
C GLY A 66 16.49 7.37 0.90
N LEU A 67 15.38 6.63 1.02
CA LEU A 67 15.30 5.50 1.95
C LEU A 67 15.87 4.23 1.32
N SER A 68 16.35 3.33 2.19
CA SER A 68 16.87 2.02 1.78
C SER A 68 15.78 1.20 1.07
N GLU A 69 16.16 0.50 0.00
CA GLU A 69 15.31 -0.46 -0.70
C GLU A 69 15.53 -1.91 -0.20
N ALA A 70 16.34 -2.09 0.84
CA ALA A 70 16.75 -3.40 1.34
C ALA A 70 15.59 -4.27 1.87
N PHE A 71 14.44 -3.65 2.18
CA PHE A 71 13.26 -4.34 2.69
C PHE A 71 12.21 -4.62 1.61
N PHE A 72 12.47 -4.22 0.35
CA PHE A 72 11.56 -4.53 -0.75
C PHE A 72 11.33 -6.03 -0.85
N THR A 73 10.07 -6.39 -1.06
CA THR A 73 9.69 -7.80 -1.20
C THR A 73 10.33 -8.39 -2.47
N PRO A 74 10.65 -9.69 -2.47
CA PRO A 74 11.15 -10.35 -3.69
C PRO A 74 10.24 -10.15 -4.90
N HIS A 75 8.91 -10.12 -4.72
CA HIS A 75 7.94 -9.83 -5.77
C HIS A 75 8.19 -8.47 -6.42
N VAL A 76 8.26 -7.39 -5.64
CA VAL A 76 8.40 -6.05 -6.24
C VAL A 76 9.77 -5.86 -6.87
N MET A 77 10.82 -6.49 -6.34
CA MET A 77 12.15 -6.46 -6.95
C MET A 77 12.17 -7.21 -8.29
N HIS A 78 11.58 -8.41 -8.33
CA HIS A 78 11.54 -9.25 -9.52
C HIS A 78 10.74 -8.58 -10.66
N PHE A 79 9.55 -8.05 -10.36
CA PHE A 79 8.67 -7.43 -11.35
C PHE A 79 8.87 -5.92 -11.53
N LYS A 80 9.83 -5.31 -10.80
CA LYS A 80 10.05 -3.85 -10.75
C LYS A 80 8.76 -3.07 -10.44
N LYS A 81 7.93 -3.61 -9.53
CA LYS A 81 6.64 -3.04 -9.11
C LYS A 81 6.81 -2.09 -7.94
N TYR A 82 7.56 -1.03 -8.16
CA TYR A 82 7.71 0.04 -7.18
C TYR A 82 7.86 1.39 -7.86
N LYS A 83 7.51 2.46 -7.14
CA LYS A 83 7.72 3.84 -7.59
C LYS A 83 8.32 4.65 -6.46
N VAL A 84 9.38 5.37 -6.79
CA VAL A 84 10.08 6.26 -5.86
C VAL A 84 9.55 7.69 -6.02
N PHE A 85 9.09 8.32 -4.93
CA PHE A 85 8.58 9.69 -4.92
C PHE A 85 9.44 10.63 -4.07
N GLY A 86 9.55 11.91 -4.45
CA GLY A 86 10.39 12.91 -3.75
C GLY A 86 10.18 14.34 -4.26
N SER A 87 11.01 15.30 -3.82
CA SER A 87 10.76 16.75 -3.94
C SER A 87 10.60 17.34 -5.35
N SER A 88 10.77 16.56 -6.42
CA SER A 88 10.46 17.01 -7.79
C SER A 88 8.95 17.17 -8.07
N TYR A 89 8.06 16.76 -7.16
CA TYR A 89 6.61 16.91 -7.29
C TYR A 89 6.04 18.17 -6.60
N LEU A 90 6.87 19.02 -5.98
CA LEU A 90 6.44 20.26 -5.32
C LEU A 90 6.64 21.53 -6.19
N ASN A 91 7.14 21.37 -7.43
CA ASN A 91 7.40 22.47 -8.37
C ASN A 91 6.68 22.27 -9.72
N GLN A 92 5.46 21.74 -9.72
CA GLN A 92 4.58 21.76 -10.90
C GLN A 92 3.30 22.51 -10.57
#